data_AF-A0A836SLT2-F1
#
_entry.id   AF-A0A836SLT2-F1
#
_cell.length_a   1.000
_cell.length_b   1.000
_cell.length_c   1.000
_cell.angle_alpha   90.00
_cell.angle_beta   90.00
_cell.angle_gamma   90.00
#
_symmetry.space_group_name_H-M   'P 1'
#
loop_
_entity.id
_entity.type
_entity.pdbx_description
1 polymer ?
#
loop_
_entity_poly.entity_id
_entity_poly.type
_entity_poly.pdbx_seq_one_letter_code
_entity_poly.pdbx_strand_id
1 'polypeptide(L)'
;MGLLYAEGHYTPLGLSLLKRREPEVLADLPFRTEPAAPVPVVCMIKDAHLYPVRIKLVSVRVTYPSGTVRDHEFGLEEFVSEPLWYRVFHFLPEEPGRLTVDVTILCSRRGREFVVRNDNLRTASHAPFQVLASQYPLPRAEGWHYGDAHFHSSYTWDQAEFGAPLGAAVEVARAMGLSWFAVTDHSYDLDDREDSYLENDPELPRWRGLLDEAEEVDFPVLVGEEISCGSSEGKNIHLLAFGITELVEGKGDSGERWLRTEPDLQLEDALEEVLSQGGVAYAAHPFFRFTLAQRIFLGRGSWPLEDLRREGLSGLQFWNGVRGKEFEEGREAWIELLSEGRKLYVLGGNDAHGDFNRFRCLWVPLLKVRELPFHTFGRVRTVAYCPDGPGPEAVLGALREGTTSVTEGPMVLLRVEGGTWEVEVASSGEFGRLEEVRVIFGEVGKAERTLWRGGGDMNLGAEGPIPGRGYVRAEAETETGALGLTNPVWT
;
A
#
# COMPACT_ATOMS: atom_id res chain seq x y z
N MET A 1 -4.85 -16.60 -6.41
CA MET A 1 -4.05 -15.41 -6.07
C MET A 1 -3.87 -15.48 -4.56
N GLY A 2 -2.64 -15.68 -4.07
CA GLY A 2 -2.34 -15.47 -2.64
C GLY A 2 -1.98 -14.00 -2.44
N LEU A 3 -2.46 -13.41 -1.36
CA LEU A 3 -2.28 -11.99 -1.01
C LEU A 3 -1.64 -11.78 0.37
N LEU A 4 -1.18 -12.84 1.04
CA LEU A 4 -0.85 -12.78 2.47
C LEU A 4 0.66 -12.78 2.74
N TYR A 5 1.26 -11.76 3.38
CA TYR A 5 2.69 -11.73 3.72
C TYR A 5 3.12 -12.95 4.53
N ALA A 6 4.08 -13.73 4.05
CA ALA A 6 4.22 -15.11 4.51
C ALA A 6 4.68 -15.30 5.97
N GLU A 7 3.72 -15.50 6.88
CA GLU A 7 3.98 -16.01 8.24
C GLU A 7 4.51 -17.46 8.20
N GLY A 8 5.78 -17.64 8.53
CA GLY A 8 6.48 -18.92 8.43
C GLY A 8 6.43 -19.77 9.70
N HIS A 9 6.18 -19.18 10.88
CA HIS A 9 6.17 -19.90 12.16
C HIS A 9 4.81 -20.40 12.61
N TYR A 10 3.73 -19.91 12.00
CA TYR A 10 2.40 -20.48 12.23
C TYR A 10 2.35 -21.96 11.85
N THR A 11 2.04 -22.81 12.83
CA THR A 11 1.99 -24.28 12.67
C THR A 11 0.76 -24.88 13.33
N PRO A 12 -0.39 -24.88 12.66
CA PRO A 12 -1.57 -25.54 13.20
C PRO A 12 -1.26 -27.03 13.35
N LEU A 13 -1.60 -27.60 14.52
CA LEU A 13 -1.34 -29.01 14.86
C LEU A 13 0.14 -29.43 14.79
N GLY A 14 1.08 -28.46 14.81
CA GLY A 14 2.53 -28.70 14.76
C GLY A 14 3.08 -29.04 13.38
N LEU A 15 2.29 -28.91 12.30
CA LEU A 15 2.68 -29.26 10.93
C LEU A 15 2.81 -28.00 10.07
N SER A 16 4.03 -27.71 9.59
CA SER A 16 4.28 -26.74 8.51
C SER A 16 5.63 -27.05 7.89
N LEU A 17 5.69 -27.04 6.55
CA LEU A 17 6.92 -27.16 5.79
C LEU A 17 7.63 -25.82 5.63
N LEU A 18 6.97 -24.71 5.98
CA LEU A 18 7.57 -23.37 6.03
C LEU A 18 8.33 -23.13 7.34
N LYS A 19 7.89 -23.76 8.45
CA LYS A 19 8.50 -23.57 9.78
C LYS A 19 9.99 -23.87 9.83
N ARG A 20 10.75 -22.95 10.42
CA ARG A 20 12.15 -23.15 10.82
C ARG A 20 12.29 -23.15 12.35
N ARG A 21 13.44 -23.61 12.84
CA ARG A 21 13.82 -23.55 14.27
C ARG A 21 14.85 -22.45 14.51
N GLU A 22 14.62 -21.33 13.82
CA GLU A 22 15.45 -20.14 13.67
C GLU A 22 14.47 -18.96 13.61
N PRO A 23 14.85 -17.74 14.02
CA PRO A 23 13.98 -16.59 13.80
C PRO A 23 13.82 -16.34 12.30
N GLU A 24 12.75 -15.67 11.90
CA GLU A 24 12.62 -15.17 10.54
C GLU A 24 13.55 -13.99 10.38
N VAL A 25 14.41 -14.05 9.37
CA VAL A 25 15.43 -13.04 9.09
C VAL A 25 15.16 -12.54 7.69
N LEU A 26 14.89 -11.24 7.57
CA LEU A 26 14.40 -10.61 6.36
C LEU A 26 15.18 -9.33 6.09
N ALA A 27 15.48 -9.09 4.83
CA ALA A 27 15.90 -7.82 4.31
C ALA A 27 14.93 -7.37 3.22
N ASP A 28 14.71 -6.07 3.13
CA ASP A 28 13.97 -5.45 2.02
C ASP A 28 14.45 -4.01 1.79
N LEU A 29 14.13 -3.45 0.63
CA LEU A 29 14.61 -2.15 0.15
C LEU A 29 13.53 -1.49 -0.73
N PRO A 30 13.50 -0.17 -0.92
CA PRO A 30 12.56 0.41 -1.86
C PRO A 30 12.85 -0.05 -3.30
N PHE A 31 11.83 -0.08 -4.16
CA PHE A 31 12.03 -0.35 -5.59
C PHE A 31 12.63 0.83 -6.36
N ARG A 32 12.59 2.05 -5.80
CA ARG A 32 13.17 3.28 -6.36
C ARG A 32 13.72 4.20 -5.27
N THR A 33 14.57 5.14 -5.63
CA THR A 33 14.88 6.28 -4.78
C THR A 33 14.86 7.59 -5.56
N GLU A 34 14.57 8.68 -4.85
CA GLU A 34 14.78 10.05 -5.32
C GLU A 34 16.26 10.29 -5.67
N PRO A 35 16.56 11.27 -6.55
CA PRO A 35 17.92 11.60 -6.91
C PRO A 35 18.78 11.93 -5.68
N ALA A 36 19.96 11.31 -5.63
CA ALA A 36 20.92 11.44 -4.53
C ALA A 36 20.39 11.05 -3.12
N ALA A 37 19.20 10.45 -3.03
CA ALA A 37 18.73 9.89 -1.77
C ALA A 37 19.52 8.61 -1.45
N PRO A 38 19.90 8.37 -0.18
CA PRO A 38 20.43 7.09 0.23
C PRO A 38 19.37 6.00 0.04
N VAL A 39 19.81 4.78 -0.26
CA VAL A 39 18.95 3.60 -0.31
C VAL A 39 18.87 3.00 1.10
N PRO A 40 17.68 3.00 1.74
CA PRO A 40 17.47 2.28 2.98
C PRO A 40 17.43 0.77 2.74
N VAL A 41 18.12 0.05 3.60
CA VAL A 41 18.17 -1.41 3.68
C VAL A 41 17.52 -1.80 5.00
N VAL A 42 16.26 -2.20 4.93
CA VAL A 42 15.49 -2.62 6.10
C VAL A 42 15.89 -4.05 6.43
N CYS A 43 16.39 -4.28 7.64
CA CYS A 43 16.67 -5.60 8.18
C CYS A 43 15.70 -5.86 9.33
N MET A 44 14.94 -6.95 9.27
CA MET A 44 13.99 -7.36 10.29
C MET A 44 14.30 -8.77 10.79
N ILE A 45 14.15 -8.96 12.10
CA ILE A 45 14.25 -10.25 12.77
C ILE A 45 12.96 -10.47 13.54
N LYS A 46 12.17 -11.45 13.11
CA LYS A 46 10.91 -11.82 13.74
C LYS A 46 11.06 -13.15 14.51
N ASP A 47 10.34 -13.27 15.62
CA ASP A 47 10.31 -14.43 16.51
C ASP A 47 11.64 -14.75 17.19
N ALA A 48 12.48 -13.73 17.43
CA ALA A 48 13.72 -13.90 18.18
C ALA A 48 13.48 -14.23 19.66
N HIS A 49 12.34 -13.85 20.23
CA HIS A 49 11.91 -14.31 21.56
C HIS A 49 11.79 -15.85 21.66
N LEU A 50 11.39 -16.53 20.58
CA LEU A 50 11.35 -18.00 20.51
C LEU A 50 12.70 -18.59 20.10
N TYR A 51 13.43 -17.89 19.23
CA TYR A 51 14.70 -18.34 18.69
C TYR A 51 15.79 -17.27 18.81
N PRO A 52 16.30 -16.99 20.03
CA PRO A 52 17.26 -15.90 20.22
C PRO A 52 18.50 -16.05 19.35
N VAL A 53 18.96 -14.93 18.80
CA VAL A 53 20.02 -14.87 17.80
C VAL A 53 20.93 -13.68 18.04
N ARG A 54 22.21 -13.83 17.68
CA ARG A 54 23.16 -12.71 17.62
C ARG A 54 23.37 -12.32 16.17
N ILE A 55 23.16 -11.05 15.83
CA ILE A 55 23.48 -10.48 14.51
C ILE A 55 24.91 -9.93 14.61
N LYS A 56 25.81 -10.38 13.74
CA LYS A 56 27.21 -9.96 13.76
C LYS A 56 27.49 -8.87 12.74
N LEU A 57 27.04 -9.11 11.51
CA LEU A 57 27.37 -8.29 10.35
C LEU A 57 26.20 -8.29 9.37
N VAL A 58 25.88 -7.12 8.84
CA VAL A 58 25.06 -6.97 7.63
C VAL A 58 25.98 -6.49 6.50
N SER A 59 26.02 -7.22 5.40
CA SER A 59 26.79 -6.88 4.21
C SER A 59 25.83 -6.62 3.05
N VAL A 60 25.99 -5.50 2.36
CA VAL A 60 25.17 -5.10 1.21
C VAL A 60 26.07 -5.03 -0.01
N ARG A 61 25.86 -5.96 -0.94
CA ARG A 61 26.55 -5.97 -2.24
C ARG A 61 25.69 -5.30 -3.30
N VAL A 62 26.20 -4.25 -3.89
CA VAL A 62 25.53 -3.46 -4.93
C VAL A 62 26.26 -3.67 -6.25
N THR A 63 25.52 -4.11 -7.27
CA THR A 63 25.99 -4.15 -8.66
C THR A 63 25.31 -3.03 -9.44
N TYR A 64 26.13 -2.15 -9.99
CA TYR A 64 25.69 -0.95 -10.69
C TYR A 64 25.54 -1.19 -12.20
N PRO A 65 24.79 -0.33 -12.94
CA PRO A 65 24.66 -0.42 -14.40
C PRO A 65 25.95 -0.51 -15.19
N SER A 66 27.03 0.15 -14.73
CA SER A 66 28.37 0.06 -15.32
C SER A 66 29.04 -1.31 -15.18
N GLY A 67 28.46 -2.22 -14.39
CA GLY A 67 29.05 -3.49 -13.98
C GLY A 67 29.96 -3.35 -12.75
N THR A 68 30.14 -2.14 -12.24
CA THR A 68 30.88 -1.89 -11.00
C THR A 68 30.18 -2.58 -9.82
N VAL A 69 30.96 -3.21 -8.93
CA VAL A 69 30.45 -3.82 -7.70
C VAL A 69 31.02 -3.09 -6.49
N ARG A 70 30.18 -2.88 -5.48
CA ARG A 70 30.55 -2.36 -4.17
C ARG A 70 29.96 -3.22 -3.07
N ASP A 71 30.72 -3.38 -2.00
CA ASP A 71 30.28 -4.04 -0.78
C ASP A 71 30.27 -2.99 0.34
N HIS A 72 29.17 -2.91 1.08
CA HIS A 72 29.02 -2.09 2.27
C HIS A 72 28.84 -3.01 3.47
N GLU A 73 29.60 -2.79 4.54
CA GLU A 73 29.60 -3.65 5.73
C GLU A 73 29.18 -2.84 6.96
N PHE A 74 28.21 -3.38 7.70
CA PHE A 74 27.65 -2.79 8.91
C PHE A 74 27.81 -3.77 10.06
N GLY A 75 28.84 -3.56 10.88
CA GLY A 75 29.08 -4.35 12.09
C GLY A 75 28.07 -3.99 13.20
N LEU A 76 27.49 -5.00 13.84
CA LEU A 76 26.43 -4.84 14.85
C LEU A 76 26.82 -5.51 16.18
N GLU A 77 27.16 -6.79 16.14
CA GLU A 77 27.39 -7.64 17.33
C GLU A 77 26.24 -7.60 18.37
N GLU A 78 25.00 -7.51 17.90
CA GLU A 78 23.80 -7.35 18.72
C GLU A 78 23.13 -8.68 19.04
N PHE A 79 22.67 -8.85 20.28
CA PHE A 79 21.86 -9.99 20.69
C PHE A 79 20.40 -9.59 20.67
N VAL A 80 19.58 -10.35 19.93
CA VAL A 80 18.16 -10.08 19.70
C VAL A 80 17.34 -11.20 20.30
N SER A 81 16.32 -10.82 21.08
CA SER A 81 15.41 -11.72 21.78
C SER A 81 13.97 -11.19 21.87
N GLU A 82 13.66 -10.15 21.12
CA GLU A 82 12.35 -9.52 21.04
C GLU A 82 11.42 -10.26 20.04
N PRO A 83 10.09 -10.03 20.09
CA PRO A 83 9.17 -10.53 19.08
C PRO A 83 9.48 -10.04 17.67
N LEU A 84 9.74 -8.75 17.53
CA LEU A 84 10.14 -8.11 16.29
C LEU A 84 11.27 -7.12 16.60
N TRP A 85 12.38 -7.27 15.89
CA TRP A 85 13.49 -6.33 15.90
C TRP A 85 13.71 -5.83 14.48
N TYR A 86 14.06 -4.56 14.32
CA TYR A 86 14.46 -4.02 13.03
C TYR A 86 15.58 -3.00 13.14
N ARG A 87 16.29 -2.82 12.03
CA ARG A 87 17.19 -1.69 11.80
C ARG A 87 17.23 -1.35 10.32
N VAL A 88 17.31 -0.05 10.03
CA VAL A 88 17.52 0.45 8.69
C VAL A 88 18.99 0.87 8.53
N PHE A 89 19.67 0.29 7.54
CA PHE A 89 21.01 0.72 7.12
C PHE A 89 20.89 1.54 5.85
N HIS A 90 21.90 2.36 5.57
CA HIS A 90 21.86 3.23 4.40
C HIS A 90 23.16 3.13 3.61
N PHE A 91 23.04 3.10 2.29
CA PHE A 91 24.16 3.35 1.39
C PHE A 91 23.76 4.41 0.36
N LEU A 92 24.72 5.23 -0.07
CA LEU A 92 24.50 6.20 -1.13
C LEU A 92 24.87 5.57 -2.48
N PRO A 93 23.97 5.54 -3.48
CA PRO A 93 24.31 5.08 -4.82
C PRO A 93 25.45 5.90 -5.44
N GLU A 94 26.50 5.23 -5.92
CA GLU A 94 27.62 5.91 -6.62
C GLU A 94 27.27 6.32 -8.06
N GLU A 95 26.34 5.61 -8.70
CA GLU A 95 25.80 5.96 -10.00
C GLU A 95 24.29 5.70 -10.06
N PRO A 96 23.56 6.49 -10.84
CA PRO A 96 22.14 6.28 -11.04
C PRO A 96 21.85 5.11 -12.00
N GLY A 97 20.62 4.61 -11.94
CA GLY A 97 20.10 3.55 -12.78
C GLY A 97 19.63 2.35 -11.99
N ARG A 98 19.42 1.21 -12.67
CA ARG A 98 18.94 -0.02 -12.04
C ARG A 98 20.08 -0.73 -11.32
N LEU A 99 20.03 -0.73 -10.01
CA LEU A 99 20.93 -1.43 -9.11
C LEU A 99 20.42 -2.84 -8.87
N THR A 100 21.33 -3.81 -8.88
CA THR A 100 21.07 -5.14 -8.33
C THR A 100 21.70 -5.22 -6.94
N VAL A 101 20.88 -5.41 -5.91
CA VAL A 101 21.32 -5.37 -4.51
C VAL A 101 21.13 -6.72 -3.84
N ASP A 102 22.16 -7.20 -3.16
CA ASP A 102 22.12 -8.44 -2.39
C ASP A 102 22.53 -8.16 -0.95
N VAL A 103 21.71 -8.60 0.01
CA VAL A 103 21.93 -8.39 1.43
C VAL A 103 22.29 -9.72 2.07
N THR A 104 23.38 -9.75 2.81
CA THR A 104 23.85 -10.92 3.55
C THR A 104 23.92 -10.58 5.04
N ILE A 105 23.25 -11.38 5.87
CA ILE A 105 23.17 -11.18 7.32
C ILE A 105 23.88 -12.36 7.98
N LEU A 106 25.00 -12.08 8.64
CA LEU A 106 25.75 -13.06 9.41
C LEU A 106 25.19 -13.13 10.83
N CYS A 107 24.67 -14.29 11.18
CA CYS A 107 24.06 -14.57 12.47
C CYS A 107 24.80 -15.67 13.23
N SER A 108 24.63 -15.70 14.55
CA SER A 108 25.08 -16.80 15.40
C SER A 108 24.01 -17.21 16.40
N ARG A 109 23.80 -18.51 16.54
CA ARG A 109 22.87 -19.08 17.52
C ARG A 109 23.47 -20.32 18.15
N ARG A 110 23.44 -20.39 19.49
CA ARG A 110 23.99 -21.52 20.28
C ARG A 110 25.44 -21.87 19.87
N GLY A 111 26.25 -20.84 19.62
CA GLY A 111 27.66 -20.98 19.21
C GLY A 111 27.90 -21.42 17.76
N ARG A 112 26.86 -21.53 16.94
CA ARG A 112 26.97 -21.84 15.51
C ARG A 112 26.64 -20.61 14.67
N GLU A 113 27.53 -20.30 13.74
CA GLU A 113 27.30 -19.23 12.77
C GLU A 113 26.53 -19.75 11.56
N PHE A 114 25.71 -18.88 10.99
CA PHE A 114 24.98 -19.12 9.76
C PHE A 114 24.76 -17.80 9.02
N VAL A 115 24.61 -17.90 7.71
CA VAL A 115 24.45 -16.75 6.83
C VAL A 115 23.08 -16.80 6.19
N VAL A 116 22.36 -15.68 6.26
CA VAL A 116 21.09 -15.48 5.57
C VAL A 116 21.31 -14.53 4.40
N ARG A 117 20.79 -14.88 3.23
CA ARG A 117 20.89 -14.05 2.02
C ARG A 117 19.50 -13.55 1.65
N ASN A 118 19.29 -12.24 1.76
CA ASN A 118 18.02 -11.52 1.56
C ASN A 118 16.92 -11.93 2.54
N ASP A 119 16.61 -13.22 2.65
CA ASP A 119 15.70 -13.77 3.65
C ASP A 119 16.01 -15.25 3.93
N ASN A 120 15.44 -15.80 5.02
CA ASN A 120 15.52 -17.24 5.30
C ASN A 120 14.17 -17.96 5.11
N LEU A 121 13.20 -17.32 4.45
CA LEU A 121 11.87 -17.88 4.18
C LEU A 121 11.99 -19.12 3.29
N ARG A 122 11.42 -20.24 3.73
CA ARG A 122 11.50 -21.47 2.94
C ARG A 122 10.79 -21.29 1.61
N THR A 123 11.37 -21.84 0.55
CA THR A 123 10.85 -21.84 -0.83
C THR A 123 10.85 -20.49 -1.55
N ALA A 124 11.22 -19.39 -0.88
CA ALA A 124 11.49 -18.12 -1.54
C ALA A 124 12.70 -18.23 -2.47
N SER A 125 12.80 -17.36 -3.47
CA SER A 125 13.93 -17.38 -4.42
C SER A 125 15.24 -16.89 -3.79
N HIS A 126 15.14 -16.05 -2.75
CA HIS A 126 16.26 -15.30 -2.19
C HIS A 126 16.99 -14.45 -3.25
N ALA A 127 16.32 -14.14 -4.37
CA ALA A 127 16.92 -13.43 -5.48
C ALA A 127 17.34 -12.02 -5.05
N PRO A 128 18.37 -11.41 -5.68
CA PRO A 128 18.72 -10.03 -5.46
C PRO A 128 17.55 -9.06 -5.69
N PHE A 129 17.56 -7.96 -4.97
CA PHE A 129 16.62 -6.85 -5.12
C PHE A 129 16.96 -6.00 -6.34
N GLN A 130 15.96 -5.30 -6.86
CA GLN A 130 16.11 -4.38 -7.99
C GLN A 130 15.69 -2.98 -7.54
N VAL A 131 16.64 -2.06 -7.47
CA VAL A 131 16.39 -0.68 -7.01
C VAL A 131 16.70 0.28 -8.15
N LEU A 132 15.76 1.14 -8.52
CA LEU A 132 16.03 2.24 -9.43
C LEU A 132 16.55 3.45 -8.63
N ALA A 133 17.86 3.69 -8.65
CA ALA A 133 18.42 4.96 -8.20
C ALA A 133 18.13 6.02 -9.28
N SER A 134 17.01 6.75 -9.13
CA SER A 134 16.52 7.61 -10.20
C SER A 134 17.40 8.85 -10.38
N GLN A 135 17.57 9.28 -11.64
CA GLN A 135 18.18 10.58 -11.96
C GLN A 135 17.17 11.73 -11.88
N TYR A 136 15.88 11.38 -11.85
CA TYR A 136 14.79 12.33 -11.94
C TYR A 136 13.95 12.24 -10.67
N PRO A 137 13.58 13.38 -10.07
CA PRO A 137 12.58 13.36 -9.02
C PRO A 137 11.25 12.86 -9.60
N LEU A 138 10.34 12.40 -8.72
CA LEU A 138 8.93 12.32 -9.10
C LEU A 138 8.47 13.67 -9.68
N PRO A 139 7.63 13.70 -10.73
CA PRO A 139 7.02 14.94 -11.20
C PRO A 139 6.28 15.63 -10.05
N ARG A 140 6.45 16.93 -9.83
CA ARG A 140 5.89 17.62 -8.65
C ARG A 140 5.23 18.94 -9.05
N ALA A 141 4.26 19.35 -8.25
CA ALA A 141 3.68 20.69 -8.26
C ALA A 141 3.51 21.19 -6.82
N GLU A 142 3.47 22.51 -6.67
CA GLU A 142 3.36 23.16 -5.37
C GLU A 142 2.06 22.75 -4.64
N GLY A 143 2.18 22.42 -3.35
CA GLY A 143 1.06 21.99 -2.53
C GLY A 143 0.58 20.56 -2.79
N TRP A 144 1.16 19.81 -3.72
CA TRP A 144 0.77 18.42 -4.01
C TRP A 144 1.79 17.43 -3.48
N HIS A 145 1.31 16.42 -2.75
CA HIS A 145 2.14 15.51 -1.97
C HIS A 145 1.79 14.05 -2.25
N TYR A 146 2.79 13.28 -2.65
CA TYR A 146 2.64 11.84 -2.92
C TYR A 146 2.50 11.05 -1.61
N GLY A 147 1.59 10.09 -1.59
CA GLY A 147 1.54 9.07 -0.56
C GLY A 147 0.98 7.74 -1.03
N ASP A 148 1.04 6.77 -0.13
CA ASP A 148 0.41 5.46 -0.28
C ASP A 148 -0.78 5.40 0.68
N ALA A 149 -1.98 5.15 0.16
CA ALA A 149 -3.20 5.22 0.96
C ALA A 149 -3.64 3.86 1.54
N HIS A 150 -2.87 2.79 1.35
CA HIS A 150 -3.21 1.45 1.84
C HIS A 150 -1.93 0.65 2.09
N PHE A 151 -1.55 0.56 3.37
CA PHE A 151 -0.34 -0.10 3.84
C PHE A 151 -0.62 -0.75 5.21
N HIS A 152 -0.08 -1.95 5.40
CA HIS A 152 -0.16 -2.73 6.64
C HIS A 152 1.19 -2.69 7.36
N SER A 153 1.14 -2.26 8.61
CA SER A 153 2.30 -2.12 9.49
C SER A 153 2.52 -3.38 10.31
N SER A 154 3.47 -3.34 11.25
CA SER A 154 3.70 -4.44 12.19
C SER A 154 2.52 -4.72 13.14
N TYR A 155 1.47 -3.89 13.11
CA TYR A 155 0.24 -4.14 13.86
C TYR A 155 -0.69 -5.13 13.16
N THR A 156 -0.64 -5.26 11.82
CA THR A 156 -1.10 -6.48 11.14
C THR A 156 -0.15 -7.60 11.50
N TRP A 157 -0.67 -8.58 12.22
CA TRP A 157 0.05 -9.77 12.66
C TRP A 157 -0.95 -10.87 12.97
N ASP A 158 -1.11 -11.79 12.02
CA ASP A 158 -2.01 -12.94 12.12
C ASP A 158 -1.33 -14.26 11.69
N GLN A 159 -2.13 -15.28 11.40
CA GLN A 159 -1.64 -16.63 11.08
C GLN A 159 -1.10 -16.76 9.63
N ALA A 160 -1.26 -15.72 8.83
CA ALA A 160 -0.98 -15.69 7.42
C ALA A 160 -0.24 -14.44 6.95
N GLU A 161 -0.34 -13.32 7.66
CA GLU A 161 0.14 -11.97 7.34
C GLU A 161 0.91 -11.35 8.52
N PHE A 162 1.95 -10.58 8.21
CA PHE A 162 2.51 -9.60 9.12
C PHE A 162 3.10 -8.43 8.33
N GLY A 163 3.03 -7.21 8.86
CA GLY A 163 3.57 -6.02 8.19
C GLY A 163 4.91 -5.51 8.74
N ALA A 164 5.38 -4.40 8.18
CA ALA A 164 6.66 -3.78 8.57
C ALA A 164 6.49 -2.67 9.63
N PRO A 165 7.48 -2.46 10.51
CA PRO A 165 7.47 -1.35 11.48
C PRO A 165 7.30 0.02 10.82
N LEU A 166 6.55 0.94 11.45
CA LEU A 166 6.29 2.27 10.89
C LEU A 166 7.59 3.04 10.65
N GLY A 167 8.53 3.00 11.60
CA GLY A 167 9.84 3.65 11.44
C GLY A 167 10.63 3.15 10.22
N ALA A 168 10.49 1.87 9.84
CA ALA A 168 11.10 1.35 8.61
C ALA A 168 10.37 1.87 7.36
N ALA A 169 9.04 1.86 7.37
CA ALA A 169 8.22 2.38 6.28
C ALA A 169 8.49 3.88 6.02
N VAL A 170 8.69 4.69 7.07
CA VAL A 170 9.06 6.11 6.98
C VAL A 170 10.36 6.32 6.21
N GLU A 171 11.42 5.57 6.54
CA GLU A 171 12.72 5.68 5.86
C GLU A 171 12.60 5.32 4.36
N VAL A 172 11.83 4.29 4.06
CA VAL A 172 11.55 3.85 2.68
C VAL A 172 10.69 4.89 1.94
N ALA A 173 9.65 5.42 2.57
CA ALA A 173 8.77 6.46 2.03
C ALA A 173 9.56 7.71 1.64
N ARG A 174 10.41 8.20 2.56
CA ARG A 174 11.31 9.34 2.32
C ARG A 174 12.25 9.07 1.14
N ALA A 175 12.87 7.89 1.09
CA ALA A 175 13.78 7.53 0.00
C ALA A 175 13.08 7.50 -1.35
N MET A 176 11.81 7.05 -1.42
CA MET A 176 11.03 6.99 -2.66
C MET A 176 10.46 8.34 -3.11
N GLY A 177 10.44 9.34 -2.24
CA GLY A 177 9.86 10.66 -2.51
C GLY A 177 8.40 10.80 -2.11
N LEU A 178 7.90 9.94 -1.21
CA LEU A 178 6.59 10.10 -0.58
C LEU A 178 6.68 11.12 0.57
N SER A 179 5.59 11.83 0.81
CA SER A 179 5.44 12.81 1.89
C SER A 179 4.47 12.39 2.98
N TRP A 180 3.66 11.35 2.73
CA TRP A 180 2.74 10.76 3.70
C TRP A 180 2.46 9.29 3.32
N PHE A 181 1.92 8.51 4.24
CA PHE A 181 1.23 7.26 3.93
C PHE A 181 0.10 7.05 4.93
N ALA A 182 -0.90 6.24 4.54
CA ALA A 182 -1.91 5.77 5.47
C ALA A 182 -1.59 4.36 5.93
N VAL A 183 -1.74 4.12 7.23
CA VAL A 183 -1.66 2.79 7.83
C VAL A 183 -3.07 2.29 8.08
N THR A 184 -3.39 1.13 7.53
CA THR A 184 -4.74 0.54 7.51
C THR A 184 -4.67 -0.94 7.82
N ASP A 185 -4.06 -1.26 8.97
CA ASP A 185 -4.03 -2.63 9.48
C ASP A 185 -5.45 -3.18 9.64
N HIS A 186 -5.59 -4.52 9.59
CA HIS A 186 -6.91 -5.13 9.69
C HIS A 186 -7.51 -4.90 11.09
N SER A 187 -8.80 -4.59 11.16
CA SER A 187 -9.49 -4.34 12.44
C SER A 187 -9.33 -5.50 13.43
N TYR A 188 -9.30 -6.74 12.93
CA TYR A 188 -9.12 -7.96 13.73
C TYR A 188 -7.70 -8.23 14.21
N ASP A 189 -6.71 -7.52 13.66
CA ASP A 189 -5.34 -7.57 14.19
C ASP A 189 -5.15 -6.54 15.32
N LEU A 190 -5.93 -5.46 15.26
CA LEU A 190 -5.80 -4.28 16.12
C LEU A 190 -6.53 -4.44 17.46
N ASP A 191 -7.48 -5.36 17.54
CA ASP A 191 -8.20 -5.71 18.77
C ASP A 191 -7.53 -6.84 19.56
N ASP A 192 -6.41 -7.36 19.07
CA ASP A 192 -5.68 -8.45 19.69
C ASP A 192 -4.73 -8.03 20.81
N ARG A 193 -4.39 -9.00 21.67
CA ARG A 193 -3.32 -8.85 22.67
C ARG A 193 -1.96 -8.62 22.00
N GLU A 194 -1.06 -7.92 22.68
CA GLU A 194 0.31 -7.71 22.18
C GLU A 194 1.13 -9.01 22.05
N ASP A 195 0.79 -10.04 22.83
CA ASP A 195 1.52 -11.32 22.88
C ASP A 195 0.82 -12.47 22.13
N SER A 196 -0.35 -12.20 21.54
CA SER A 196 -1.16 -13.23 20.87
C SER A 196 -2.00 -12.62 19.74
N TYR A 197 -1.97 -13.25 18.57
CA TYR A 197 -2.82 -12.94 17.39
C TYR A 197 -4.08 -13.83 17.29
N LEU A 198 -4.48 -14.42 18.42
CA LEU A 198 -5.61 -15.36 18.53
C LEU A 198 -6.53 -15.03 19.69
N GLU A 199 -6.18 -14.01 20.47
CA GLU A 199 -6.87 -13.65 21.70
C GLU A 199 -7.07 -12.15 21.71
N ASN A 200 -8.33 -11.74 21.52
CA ASN A 200 -8.70 -10.33 21.56
C ASN A 200 -8.53 -9.76 22.99
N ASP A 201 -8.20 -8.47 23.08
CA ASP A 201 -8.09 -7.70 24.31
C ASP A 201 -9.08 -6.51 24.28
N PRO A 202 -10.07 -6.44 25.17
CA PRO A 202 -11.02 -5.33 25.21
C PRO A 202 -10.39 -3.97 25.52
N GLU A 203 -9.14 -3.93 26.01
CA GLU A 203 -8.39 -2.70 26.22
C GLU A 203 -7.67 -2.20 24.95
N LEU A 204 -7.76 -2.93 23.83
CA LEU A 204 -7.23 -2.54 22.51
C LEU A 204 -5.78 -2.00 22.55
N PRO A 205 -4.83 -2.73 23.17
CA PRO A 205 -3.47 -2.23 23.35
C PRO A 205 -2.75 -2.00 22.01
N ARG A 206 -3.04 -2.83 20.98
CA ARG A 206 -2.48 -2.67 19.63
C ARG A 206 -3.01 -1.44 18.92
N TRP A 207 -4.33 -1.22 18.90
CA TRP A 207 -4.92 0.02 18.36
C TRP A 207 -4.34 1.27 19.01
N ARG A 208 -4.29 1.31 20.36
CA ARG A 208 -3.72 2.44 21.10
C ARG A 208 -2.24 2.63 20.80
N GLY A 209 -1.47 1.53 20.73
CA GLY A 209 -0.06 1.55 20.36
C GLY A 209 0.19 2.08 18.94
N LEU A 210 -0.65 1.70 17.98
CA LEU A 210 -0.58 2.21 16.60
C LEU A 210 -0.79 3.74 16.56
N LEU A 211 -1.80 4.24 17.28
CA LEU A 211 -2.07 5.67 17.39
C LEU A 211 -0.87 6.42 18.01
N ASP A 212 -0.35 5.92 19.14
CA ASP A 212 0.79 6.51 19.83
C ASP A 212 2.05 6.50 18.93
N GLU A 213 2.37 5.38 18.27
CA GLU A 213 3.54 5.27 17.39
C GLU A 213 3.41 6.19 16.17
N ALA A 214 2.21 6.32 15.58
CA ALA A 214 1.97 7.22 14.45
C ALA A 214 2.14 8.71 14.83
N GLU A 215 1.86 9.09 16.08
CA GLU A 215 2.15 10.44 16.59
C GLU A 215 3.64 10.67 16.87
N GLU A 216 4.36 9.63 17.29
CA GLU A 216 5.79 9.72 17.65
C GLU A 216 6.73 9.76 16.44
N VAL A 217 6.36 9.13 15.32
CA VAL A 217 7.20 9.14 14.12
C VAL A 217 7.26 10.55 13.49
N ASP A 218 8.47 10.99 13.13
CA ASP A 218 8.68 12.25 12.39
C ASP A 218 8.28 12.08 10.91
N PHE A 219 7.03 11.75 10.62
CA PHE A 219 6.51 11.64 9.26
C PHE A 219 4.98 11.67 9.27
N PRO A 220 4.32 12.30 8.29
CA PRO A 220 2.86 12.26 8.25
C PRO A 220 2.32 10.85 7.99
N VAL A 221 1.76 10.25 9.04
CA VAL A 221 1.06 8.96 8.98
C VAL A 221 -0.42 9.20 9.24
N LEU A 222 -1.26 8.85 8.26
CA LEU A 222 -2.71 8.88 8.43
C LEU A 222 -3.16 7.52 8.97
N VAL A 223 -3.59 7.48 10.23
CA VAL A 223 -4.09 6.23 10.83
C VAL A 223 -5.51 5.94 10.34
N GLY A 224 -5.76 4.66 10.08
CA GLY A 224 -7.02 4.10 9.64
C GLY A 224 -7.09 2.60 9.90
N GLU A 225 -8.13 1.97 9.34
CA GLU A 225 -8.38 0.53 9.43
C GLU A 225 -8.73 -0.02 8.06
N GLU A 226 -8.36 -1.28 7.78
CA GLU A 226 -9.05 -2.09 6.78
C GLU A 226 -10.09 -2.97 7.50
N ILE A 227 -11.34 -2.51 7.49
CA ILE A 227 -12.45 -3.13 8.22
C ILE A 227 -13.04 -4.26 7.39
N SER A 228 -13.14 -5.44 7.98
CA SER A 228 -13.91 -6.56 7.44
C SER A 228 -15.38 -6.45 7.83
N CYS A 229 -16.22 -6.05 6.88
CA CYS A 229 -17.66 -5.85 7.09
C CYS A 229 -18.52 -6.64 6.10
N GLY A 230 -19.81 -6.76 6.39
CA GLY A 230 -20.76 -7.57 5.64
C GLY A 230 -21.34 -6.85 4.42
N SER A 231 -21.18 -7.44 3.24
CA SER A 231 -21.88 -7.03 2.02
C SER A 231 -23.36 -7.41 2.08
N SER A 232 -24.16 -6.87 1.16
CA SER A 232 -25.56 -7.26 0.93
C SER A 232 -25.75 -8.76 0.64
N GLU A 233 -24.70 -9.45 0.18
CA GLU A 233 -24.66 -10.89 -0.06
C GLU A 233 -24.25 -11.71 1.19
N GLY A 234 -24.03 -11.06 2.34
CA GLY A 234 -23.58 -11.69 3.58
C GLY A 234 -22.15 -12.22 3.50
N LYS A 235 -21.29 -11.56 2.73
CA LYS A 235 -19.85 -11.90 2.60
C LYS A 235 -18.99 -10.81 3.21
N ASN A 236 -17.82 -11.20 3.75
CA ASN A 236 -16.83 -10.24 4.22
C ASN A 236 -16.23 -9.50 3.02
N ILE A 237 -16.38 -8.19 3.02
CA ILE A 237 -15.75 -7.24 2.11
C ILE A 237 -14.87 -6.30 2.95
N HIS A 238 -13.87 -5.71 2.30
CA HIS A 238 -12.90 -4.85 2.97
C HIS A 238 -13.17 -3.38 2.70
N LEU A 239 -13.27 -2.60 3.77
CA LEU A 239 -13.56 -1.16 3.77
C LEU A 239 -12.37 -0.42 4.39
N LEU A 240 -11.77 0.51 3.64
CA LEU A 240 -10.76 1.42 4.20
C LEU A 240 -11.46 2.55 4.92
N ALA A 241 -11.15 2.73 6.20
CA ALA A 241 -11.61 3.84 7.01
C ALA A 241 -10.42 4.68 7.45
N PHE A 242 -10.50 6.01 7.25
CA PHE A 242 -9.44 6.94 7.64
C PHE A 242 -9.98 8.02 8.57
N GLY A 243 -9.12 8.53 9.45
CA GLY A 243 -9.48 9.64 10.34
C GLY A 243 -10.47 9.21 11.43
N ILE A 244 -10.32 7.99 11.92
CA ILE A 244 -11.07 7.43 13.05
C ILE A 244 -10.15 7.32 14.26
N THR A 245 -10.73 7.42 15.46
CA THR A 245 -10.00 7.39 16.74
C THR A 245 -10.41 6.21 17.62
N GLU A 246 -11.60 5.67 17.37
CA GLU A 246 -12.11 4.46 18.00
C GLU A 246 -12.18 3.34 16.97
N LEU A 247 -11.71 2.16 17.36
CA LEU A 247 -11.70 0.96 16.52
C LEU A 247 -13.13 0.59 16.08
N VAL A 248 -13.31 0.26 14.80
CA VAL A 248 -14.56 -0.30 14.27
C VAL A 248 -14.47 -1.83 14.22
N GLU A 249 -15.48 -2.53 14.73
CA GLU A 249 -15.44 -4.00 14.81
C GLU A 249 -15.50 -4.66 13.41
N GLY A 250 -14.56 -5.56 13.12
CA GLY A 250 -14.55 -6.28 11.84
C GLY A 250 -13.64 -7.50 11.83
N LYS A 251 -14.14 -8.65 12.32
CA LYS A 251 -13.39 -9.90 12.51
C LYS A 251 -13.98 -11.08 11.75
N GLY A 252 -14.91 -10.83 10.84
CA GLY A 252 -15.65 -11.86 10.13
C GLY A 252 -14.76 -12.77 9.28
N ASP A 253 -13.56 -12.34 8.90
CA ASP A 253 -12.63 -13.12 8.08
C ASP A 253 -11.22 -13.28 8.69
N SER A 254 -11.06 -13.04 9.99
CA SER A 254 -9.76 -13.06 10.69
C SER A 254 -9.11 -14.45 10.79
N GLY A 255 -9.90 -15.51 10.61
CA GLY A 255 -9.41 -16.88 10.74
C GLY A 255 -9.15 -17.35 12.18
N GLU A 256 -9.25 -16.48 13.19
CA GLU A 256 -9.13 -16.84 14.61
C GLU A 256 -10.23 -17.81 15.06
N ARG A 257 -11.46 -17.56 14.60
CA ARG A 257 -12.66 -18.33 14.96
C ARG A 257 -12.98 -19.34 13.86
N TRP A 258 -12.43 -20.55 13.99
CA TRP A 258 -12.57 -21.61 12.98
C TRP A 258 -14.03 -21.78 12.48
N LEU A 259 -14.24 -21.52 11.18
CA LEU A 259 -15.52 -21.63 10.46
C LEU A 259 -16.64 -20.67 10.91
N ARG A 260 -16.37 -19.75 11.84
CA ARG A 260 -17.31 -18.68 12.23
C ARG A 260 -16.91 -17.41 11.49
N THR A 261 -17.34 -17.33 10.24
CA THR A 261 -16.90 -16.30 9.30
C THR A 261 -18.00 -15.32 8.92
N GLU A 262 -19.01 -15.21 9.78
CA GLU A 262 -20.08 -14.24 9.61
C GLU A 262 -19.52 -12.84 9.93
N PRO A 263 -19.85 -11.81 9.14
CA PRO A 263 -19.44 -10.43 9.43
C PRO A 263 -19.98 -9.97 10.79
N ASP A 264 -19.17 -9.26 11.57
CA ASP A 264 -19.60 -8.69 12.86
C ASP A 264 -20.53 -7.48 12.65
N LEU A 265 -20.19 -6.61 11.68
CA LEU A 265 -21.01 -5.48 11.24
C LEU A 265 -21.43 -5.62 9.78
N GLN A 266 -22.61 -5.11 9.42
CA GLN A 266 -22.96 -4.88 8.01
C GLN A 266 -22.29 -3.61 7.51
N LEU A 267 -22.13 -3.47 6.19
CA LEU A 267 -21.55 -2.28 5.57
C LEU A 267 -22.23 -0.98 6.03
N GLU A 268 -23.55 -0.98 6.20
CA GLU A 268 -24.30 0.21 6.63
C GLU A 268 -23.91 0.65 8.04
N ASP A 269 -23.78 -0.31 8.98
CA ASP A 269 -23.39 -0.04 10.36
C ASP A 269 -21.92 0.42 10.43
N ALA A 270 -21.01 -0.23 9.69
CA ALA A 270 -19.61 0.15 9.62
C ALA A 270 -19.43 1.57 9.03
N LEU A 271 -20.19 1.92 7.98
CA LEU A 271 -20.18 3.28 7.44
C LEU A 271 -20.71 4.30 8.45
N GLU A 272 -21.78 3.98 9.18
CA GLU A 272 -22.33 4.86 10.22
C GLU A 272 -21.28 5.13 11.31
N GLU A 273 -20.57 4.10 11.79
CA GLU A 273 -19.52 4.23 12.80
C GLU A 273 -18.38 5.12 12.30
N VAL A 274 -17.84 4.87 11.11
CA VAL A 274 -16.75 5.68 10.52
C VAL A 274 -17.16 7.14 10.37
N LEU A 275 -18.37 7.40 9.86
CA LEU A 275 -18.86 8.75 9.64
C LEU A 275 -19.19 9.48 10.94
N SER A 276 -19.64 8.76 11.97
CA SER A 276 -19.93 9.34 13.30
C SER A 276 -18.68 9.90 13.97
N GLN A 277 -17.51 9.36 13.64
CA GLN A 277 -16.20 9.83 14.09
C GLN A 277 -15.66 10.98 13.21
N GLY A 278 -16.34 11.33 12.12
CA GLY A 278 -15.87 12.31 11.14
C GLY A 278 -14.88 11.74 10.11
N GLY A 279 -14.69 10.42 10.09
CA GLY A 279 -13.80 9.73 9.17
C GLY A 279 -14.30 9.72 7.72
N VAL A 280 -13.51 9.09 6.84
CA VAL A 280 -13.85 8.87 5.43
C VAL A 280 -13.67 7.40 5.07
N ALA A 281 -14.56 6.89 4.21
CA ALA A 281 -14.65 5.48 3.90
C ALA A 281 -14.48 5.22 2.39
N TYR A 282 -13.63 4.26 2.03
CA TYR A 282 -13.40 3.83 0.65
C TYR A 282 -13.57 2.32 0.51
N ALA A 283 -14.19 1.87 -0.59
CA ALA A 283 -14.24 0.44 -0.88
C ALA A 283 -12.81 -0.05 -1.23
N ALA A 284 -12.26 -0.95 -0.40
CA ALA A 284 -10.94 -1.54 -0.63
C ALA A 284 -11.03 -2.55 -1.78
N HIS A 285 -10.12 -2.42 -2.76
CA HIS A 285 -9.94 -3.34 -3.90
C HIS A 285 -11.23 -4.06 -4.38
N PRO A 286 -12.31 -3.32 -4.74
CA PRO A 286 -13.68 -3.85 -4.70
C PRO A 286 -13.96 -5.03 -5.63
N PHE A 287 -13.18 -5.15 -6.71
CA PHE A 287 -13.32 -6.20 -7.73
C PHE A 287 -12.29 -7.31 -7.57
N PHE A 288 -11.54 -7.32 -6.47
CA PHE A 288 -10.60 -8.38 -6.16
C PHE A 288 -11.30 -9.72 -5.99
N ARG A 289 -10.68 -10.78 -6.53
CA ARG A 289 -11.26 -12.12 -6.58
C ARG A 289 -10.53 -13.07 -5.65
N PHE A 290 -11.14 -13.29 -4.49
CA PHE A 290 -10.68 -14.27 -3.53
C PHE A 290 -10.72 -15.70 -4.07
N THR A 291 -9.76 -16.53 -3.64
CA THR A 291 -9.73 -17.95 -3.99
C THR A 291 -10.96 -18.68 -3.44
N LEU A 292 -11.33 -19.81 -4.06
CA LEU A 292 -12.45 -20.63 -3.57
C LEU A 292 -12.26 -21.03 -2.10
N ALA A 293 -11.02 -21.30 -1.68
CA ALA A 293 -10.70 -21.62 -0.30
C ALA A 293 -11.03 -20.44 0.65
N GLN A 294 -10.57 -19.23 0.35
CA GLN A 294 -10.87 -18.04 1.16
C GLN A 294 -12.39 -17.76 1.22
N ARG A 295 -13.09 -17.90 0.09
CA ARG A 295 -14.56 -17.71 0.04
C ARG A 295 -15.33 -18.70 0.92
N ILE A 296 -14.83 -19.92 1.06
CA ILE A 296 -15.45 -20.98 1.86
C ILE A 296 -15.04 -20.90 3.34
N PHE A 297 -13.74 -20.73 3.60
CA PHE A 297 -13.17 -20.86 4.94
C PHE A 297 -13.03 -19.55 5.71
N LEU A 298 -13.07 -18.40 5.03
CA LEU A 298 -12.99 -17.06 5.62
C LEU A 298 -14.21 -16.18 5.27
N GLY A 299 -15.19 -16.71 4.52
CA GLY A 299 -16.39 -15.95 4.16
C GLY A 299 -16.17 -14.75 3.25
N ARG A 300 -14.94 -14.55 2.71
CA ARG A 300 -14.57 -13.40 1.87
C ARG A 300 -15.37 -13.34 0.57
N GLY A 301 -15.72 -12.13 0.14
CA GLY A 301 -16.45 -11.82 -1.09
C GLY A 301 -15.92 -10.58 -1.79
N SER A 302 -16.38 -10.32 -3.01
CA SER A 302 -16.13 -9.07 -3.73
C SER A 302 -17.29 -8.11 -3.48
N TRP A 303 -17.08 -6.81 -3.66
CA TRP A 303 -18.12 -5.81 -3.48
C TRP A 303 -19.24 -5.96 -4.53
N PRO A 304 -20.50 -6.16 -4.11
CA PRO A 304 -21.65 -6.03 -4.99
C PRO A 304 -21.79 -4.59 -5.50
N LEU A 305 -22.21 -4.41 -6.76
CA LEU A 305 -22.40 -3.08 -7.33
C LEU A 305 -23.50 -2.27 -6.59
N GLU A 306 -24.46 -2.93 -5.95
CA GLU A 306 -25.46 -2.27 -5.10
C GLU A 306 -24.86 -1.69 -3.81
N ASP A 307 -23.83 -2.32 -3.25
CA ASP A 307 -23.13 -1.81 -2.07
C ASP A 307 -22.24 -0.61 -2.41
N LEU A 308 -21.66 -0.60 -3.62
CA LEU A 308 -20.96 0.59 -4.15
C LEU A 308 -21.89 1.79 -4.37
N ARG A 309 -23.23 1.55 -4.38
CA ARG A 309 -24.26 2.59 -4.41
C ARG A 309 -24.71 3.02 -3.01
N ARG A 310 -24.08 2.61 -1.92
CA ARG A 310 -24.44 3.12 -0.59
C ARG A 310 -23.99 4.56 -0.39
N GLU A 311 -24.82 5.35 0.30
CA GLU A 311 -24.39 6.67 0.78
C GLU A 311 -23.33 6.49 1.88
N GLY A 312 -22.44 7.46 2.04
CA GLY A 312 -21.35 7.40 3.02
C GLY A 312 -20.00 6.97 2.46
N LEU A 313 -19.97 6.24 1.33
CA LEU A 313 -18.72 5.98 0.61
C LEU A 313 -18.19 7.26 -0.04
N SER A 314 -16.91 7.57 0.22
CA SER A 314 -16.17 8.66 -0.40
C SER A 314 -15.57 8.25 -1.75
N GLY A 315 -15.27 6.96 -1.94
CA GLY A 315 -14.68 6.50 -3.18
C GLY A 315 -14.32 5.02 -3.22
N LEU A 316 -13.55 4.65 -4.25
CA LEU A 316 -13.17 3.28 -4.59
C LEU A 316 -11.65 3.16 -4.76
N GLN A 317 -11.04 2.16 -4.15
CA GLN A 317 -9.66 1.78 -4.41
C GLN A 317 -9.57 0.69 -5.48
N PHE A 318 -9.99 0.98 -6.71
CA PHE A 318 -9.85 0.01 -7.81
C PHE A 318 -8.42 -0.11 -8.35
N TRP A 319 -7.50 0.76 -7.94
CA TRP A 319 -6.09 0.67 -8.29
C TRP A 319 -5.25 0.26 -7.08
N ASN A 320 -5.23 -1.04 -6.80
CA ASN A 320 -4.40 -1.67 -5.76
C ASN A 320 -3.18 -2.36 -6.41
N GLY A 321 -2.02 -1.69 -6.42
CA GLY A 321 -0.71 -2.24 -6.80
C GLY A 321 -0.48 -2.65 -8.27
N VAL A 322 -1.50 -2.98 -9.04
CA VAL A 322 -1.37 -3.49 -10.43
C VAL A 322 -2.56 -3.13 -11.31
N ARG A 323 -2.31 -2.85 -12.60
CA ARG A 323 -3.35 -2.69 -13.64
C ARG A 323 -3.72 -4.03 -14.27
N GLY A 324 -4.49 -4.81 -13.53
CA GLY A 324 -5.01 -6.12 -13.94
C GLY A 324 -6.46 -6.06 -14.43
N LYS A 325 -7.10 -7.23 -14.48
CA LYS A 325 -8.52 -7.34 -14.83
C LYS A 325 -9.41 -6.61 -13.82
N GLU A 326 -9.04 -6.70 -12.55
CA GLU A 326 -9.70 -6.08 -11.41
C GLU A 326 -9.66 -4.54 -11.50
N PHE A 327 -8.55 -3.98 -12.00
CA PHE A 327 -8.42 -2.54 -12.27
C PHE A 327 -9.38 -2.08 -13.37
N GLU A 328 -9.46 -2.81 -14.49
CA GLU A 328 -10.36 -2.46 -15.58
C GLU A 328 -11.84 -2.60 -15.17
N GLU A 329 -12.21 -3.70 -14.51
CA GLU A 329 -13.57 -3.92 -13.98
C GLU A 329 -13.96 -2.80 -12.99
N GLY A 330 -13.03 -2.39 -12.12
CA GLY A 330 -13.30 -1.32 -11.17
C GLY A 330 -13.34 0.08 -11.77
N ARG A 331 -12.52 0.36 -12.79
CA ARG A 331 -12.60 1.62 -13.54
C ARG A 331 -13.90 1.73 -14.32
N GLU A 332 -14.36 0.64 -14.95
CA GLU A 332 -15.66 0.60 -15.64
C GLU A 332 -16.81 0.86 -14.66
N ALA A 333 -16.83 0.17 -13.52
CA ALA A 333 -17.86 0.36 -12.49
C ALA A 333 -17.82 1.78 -11.89
N TRP A 334 -16.64 2.35 -11.68
CA TRP A 334 -16.51 3.74 -11.23
C TRP A 334 -17.14 4.70 -12.22
N ILE A 335 -16.84 4.58 -13.52
CA ILE A 335 -17.42 5.42 -14.58
C ILE A 335 -18.94 5.24 -14.64
N GLU A 336 -19.45 4.01 -14.48
CA GLU A 336 -20.90 3.73 -14.38
C GLU A 336 -21.52 4.52 -13.22
N LEU A 337 -20.94 4.44 -12.02
CA LEU A 337 -21.42 5.15 -10.84
C LEU A 337 -21.36 6.68 -11.02
N LEU A 338 -20.31 7.21 -11.64
CA LEU A 338 -20.24 8.64 -11.99
C LEU A 338 -21.36 9.03 -12.96
N SER A 339 -21.67 8.18 -13.95
CA SER A 339 -22.76 8.42 -14.90
C SER A 339 -24.14 8.42 -14.23
N GLU A 340 -24.29 7.76 -13.08
CA GLU A 340 -25.49 7.78 -12.24
C GLU A 340 -25.59 9.03 -11.36
N GLY A 341 -24.60 9.93 -11.38
CA GLY A 341 -24.57 11.13 -10.54
C GLY A 341 -23.88 10.92 -9.19
N ARG A 342 -23.20 9.78 -8.98
CA ARG A 342 -22.49 9.48 -7.74
C ARG A 342 -21.17 10.20 -7.67
N LYS A 343 -20.93 10.91 -6.58
CA LYS A 343 -19.69 11.66 -6.34
C LYS A 343 -18.68 10.77 -5.61
N LEU A 344 -18.13 9.79 -6.34
CA LEU A 344 -17.15 8.85 -5.80
C LEU A 344 -15.77 9.16 -6.35
N TYR A 345 -14.77 9.17 -5.46
CA TYR A 345 -13.38 9.42 -5.81
C TYR A 345 -12.61 8.12 -6.08
N VAL A 346 -11.53 8.21 -6.84
CA VAL A 346 -10.55 7.13 -6.99
C VAL A 346 -9.50 7.24 -5.88
N LEU A 347 -9.12 6.09 -5.32
CA LEU A 347 -8.02 5.95 -4.39
C LEU A 347 -6.97 4.99 -4.98
N GLY A 348 -5.70 5.35 -4.84
CA GLY A 348 -4.57 4.48 -5.17
C GLY A 348 -3.85 4.03 -3.92
N GLY A 349 -3.52 2.74 -3.84
CA GLY A 349 -2.68 2.20 -2.79
C GLY A 349 -2.11 0.85 -3.21
N ASN A 350 -1.38 0.21 -2.31
CA ASN A 350 -0.62 -1.00 -2.66
C ASN A 350 -0.92 -2.21 -1.81
N ASP A 351 -1.60 -2.06 -0.66
CA ASP A 351 -1.95 -3.19 0.22
C ASP A 351 -0.67 -3.97 0.61
N ALA A 352 0.38 -3.18 0.88
CA ALA A 352 1.72 -3.67 1.10
C ALA A 352 1.94 -3.93 2.59
N HIS A 353 2.60 -5.04 2.90
CA HIS A 353 2.83 -5.52 4.27
C HIS A 353 4.33 -5.46 4.61
N GLY A 354 5.00 -4.36 4.25
CA GLY A 354 6.46 -4.29 4.23
C GLY A 354 7.11 -4.77 2.93
N ASP A 355 6.31 -4.94 1.88
CA ASP A 355 6.74 -5.30 0.53
C ASP A 355 7.38 -4.12 -0.21
N PHE A 356 8.57 -3.71 0.21
CA PHE A 356 9.22 -2.51 -0.33
C PHE A 356 9.80 -2.72 -1.74
N ASN A 357 10.47 -3.86 -1.99
CA ASN A 357 11.00 -4.24 -3.31
C ASN A 357 10.23 -5.38 -3.95
N ARG A 358 9.73 -6.29 -3.11
CA ARG A 358 9.21 -7.58 -3.53
C ARG A 358 8.06 -7.99 -2.62
N PHE A 359 6.93 -8.22 -3.25
CA PHE A 359 5.79 -8.82 -2.57
C PHE A 359 6.03 -10.29 -2.30
N ARG A 360 5.86 -10.72 -1.05
CA ARG A 360 5.97 -12.14 -0.66
C ARG A 360 4.65 -12.59 -0.11
N CYS A 361 4.14 -13.74 -0.56
CA CYS A 361 2.91 -14.27 -0.01
C CYS A 361 2.83 -15.78 0.14
N LEU A 362 1.93 -16.27 0.99
CA LEU A 362 1.56 -17.68 1.00
C LEU A 362 0.88 -18.07 -0.34
N TRP A 363 1.47 -19.04 -1.05
CA TRP A 363 0.88 -19.60 -2.27
C TRP A 363 0.07 -20.85 -1.99
N VAL A 364 0.68 -21.77 -1.26
CA VAL A 364 -0.01 -22.93 -0.68
C VAL A 364 0.23 -22.84 0.82
N PRO A 365 -0.82 -22.64 1.63
CA PRO A 365 -0.69 -22.52 3.08
C PRO A 365 0.20 -23.63 3.67
N LEU A 366 1.10 -23.25 4.57
CA LEU A 366 2.03 -24.15 5.28
C LEU A 366 3.05 -24.89 4.39
N LEU A 367 3.07 -24.66 3.07
CA LEU A 367 3.91 -25.40 2.12
C LEU A 367 4.84 -24.52 1.30
N LYS A 368 4.32 -23.42 0.73
CA LYS A 368 5.05 -22.67 -0.30
C LYS A 368 4.73 -21.18 -0.28
N VAL A 369 5.78 -20.37 -0.34
CA VAL A 369 5.74 -18.92 -0.57
C VAL A 369 5.80 -18.64 -2.08
N ARG A 370 5.20 -17.55 -2.50
CA ARG A 370 5.30 -16.98 -3.85
C ARG A 370 5.76 -15.54 -3.73
N GLU A 371 6.51 -15.10 -4.73
CA GLU A 371 7.01 -13.75 -4.83
C GLU A 371 6.40 -13.09 -6.08
N LEU A 372 6.00 -11.82 -5.98
CA LEU A 372 5.42 -11.05 -7.08
C LEU A 372 6.01 -9.63 -7.13
N PRO A 373 6.03 -8.99 -8.31
CA PRO A 373 6.60 -7.64 -8.48
C PRO A 373 5.56 -6.50 -8.31
N PHE A 374 4.37 -6.79 -7.79
CA PHE A 374 3.26 -5.85 -7.61
C PHE A 374 2.71 -5.94 -6.17
N HIS A 375 1.87 -4.99 -5.75
CA HIS A 375 1.56 -4.71 -4.33
C HIS A 375 2.81 -4.27 -3.55
N THR A 376 3.64 -3.44 -4.18
CA THR A 376 4.85 -2.90 -3.54
C THR A 376 4.57 -1.50 -3.04
N PHE A 377 4.98 -1.21 -1.81
CA PHE A 377 4.72 0.07 -1.14
C PHE A 377 5.17 1.26 -2.00
N GLY A 378 4.30 2.27 -2.14
CA GLY A 378 4.57 3.48 -2.90
C GLY A 378 4.64 3.32 -4.42
N ARG A 379 4.18 2.19 -4.98
CA ARG A 379 4.15 1.94 -6.43
C ARG A 379 3.03 2.72 -7.10
N VAL A 380 1.79 2.45 -6.69
CA VAL A 380 0.61 3.27 -6.98
C VAL A 380 0.49 4.30 -5.88
N ARG A 381 0.31 5.57 -6.23
CA ARG A 381 0.33 6.68 -5.28
C ARG A 381 -0.96 7.47 -5.37
N THR A 382 -1.45 7.90 -4.22
CA THR A 382 -2.44 8.98 -4.14
C THR A 382 -1.69 10.29 -3.89
N VAL A 383 -1.90 11.28 -4.73
CA VAL A 383 -1.30 12.62 -4.61
C VAL A 383 -2.34 13.55 -4.02
N ALA A 384 -2.11 14.03 -2.81
CA ALA A 384 -3.03 14.89 -2.08
C ALA A 384 -2.65 16.37 -2.22
N TYR A 385 -3.64 17.23 -2.47
CA TYR A 385 -3.45 18.67 -2.42
C TYR A 385 -3.53 19.18 -0.98
N CYS A 386 -2.37 19.51 -0.40
CA CYS A 386 -2.21 20.07 0.93
C CYS A 386 -1.25 21.27 0.84
N PRO A 387 -1.76 22.49 0.55
CA PRO A 387 -0.92 23.66 0.27
C PRO A 387 -0.02 24.05 1.46
N ASP A 388 -0.49 23.83 2.68
CA ASP A 388 0.23 24.15 3.92
C ASP A 388 1.08 22.98 4.46
N GLY A 389 1.13 21.86 3.72
CA GLY A 389 1.86 20.64 4.09
C GLY A 389 0.95 19.43 4.34
N PRO A 390 1.45 18.19 4.16
CA PRO A 390 0.64 16.98 4.15
C PRO A 390 0.44 16.37 5.54
N GLY A 391 0.14 17.19 6.56
CA GLY A 391 -0.22 16.67 7.88
C GLY A 391 -1.46 15.77 7.81
N PRO A 392 -1.63 14.80 8.74
CA PRO A 392 -2.71 13.81 8.67
C PRO A 392 -4.10 14.41 8.43
N GLU A 393 -4.46 15.49 9.13
CA GLU A 393 -5.73 16.21 8.93
C GLU A 393 -5.88 16.84 7.53
N ALA A 394 -4.80 17.38 6.98
CA ALA A 394 -4.82 17.97 5.64
C ALA A 394 -4.97 16.89 4.56
N VAL A 395 -4.32 15.74 4.74
CA VAL A 395 -4.48 14.57 3.86
C VAL A 395 -5.90 14.03 3.95
N LEU A 396 -6.43 13.86 5.17
CA LEU A 396 -7.80 13.42 5.40
C LEU A 396 -8.81 14.36 4.73
N GLY A 397 -8.61 15.68 4.84
CA GLY A 397 -9.40 16.68 4.14
C GLY A 397 -9.35 16.50 2.62
N ALA A 398 -8.15 16.29 2.06
CA ALA A 398 -7.99 16.07 0.62
C ALA A 398 -8.68 14.80 0.13
N LEU A 399 -8.62 13.69 0.89
CA LEU A 399 -9.37 12.46 0.61
C LEU A 399 -10.87 12.74 0.65
N ARG A 400 -11.36 13.38 1.71
CA ARG A 400 -12.78 13.74 1.89
C ARG A 400 -13.34 14.58 0.75
N GLU A 401 -12.57 15.56 0.29
CA GLU A 401 -12.99 16.51 -0.75
C GLU A 401 -12.69 16.01 -2.17
N GLY A 402 -11.91 14.94 -2.32
CA GLY A 402 -11.48 14.42 -3.61
C GLY A 402 -10.46 15.31 -4.32
N THR A 403 -9.79 16.21 -3.60
CA THR A 403 -8.68 17.02 -4.12
C THR A 403 -7.39 16.20 -4.19
N THR A 404 -7.50 15.03 -4.83
CA THR A 404 -6.43 14.07 -5.04
C THR A 404 -6.37 13.59 -6.49
N SER A 405 -5.22 13.05 -6.86
CA SER A 405 -5.00 12.30 -8.10
C SER A 405 -4.32 10.96 -7.79
N VAL A 406 -4.40 10.00 -8.71
CA VAL A 406 -3.83 8.66 -8.52
C VAL A 406 -2.89 8.34 -9.67
N THR A 407 -1.68 7.86 -9.37
CA THR A 407 -0.66 7.66 -10.41
C THR A 407 0.41 6.62 -10.03
N GLU A 408 0.97 5.96 -11.04
CA GLU A 408 2.22 5.20 -10.91
C GLU A 408 3.42 5.89 -11.59
N GLY A 409 3.21 7.07 -12.17
CA GLY A 409 4.26 7.83 -12.87
C GLY A 409 3.93 9.31 -13.06
N PRO A 410 3.18 9.69 -14.10
CA PRO A 410 2.94 11.10 -14.43
C PRO A 410 2.07 11.78 -13.38
N MET A 411 2.36 13.04 -13.10
CA MET A 411 1.47 13.89 -12.31
C MET A 411 0.40 14.48 -13.23
N VAL A 412 -0.87 14.33 -12.84
CA VAL A 412 -2.01 14.85 -13.59
C VAL A 412 -2.82 15.73 -12.65
N LEU A 413 -2.96 17.01 -13.00
CA LEU A 413 -3.74 17.98 -12.25
C LEU A 413 -4.87 18.49 -13.12
N LEU A 414 -6.05 18.61 -12.51
CA LEU A 414 -7.23 19.18 -13.15
C LEU A 414 -7.80 20.27 -12.26
N ARG A 415 -8.08 21.43 -12.84
CA ARG A 415 -8.79 22.54 -12.20
C ARG A 415 -10.02 22.88 -13.02
N VAL A 416 -11.07 23.29 -12.32
CA VAL A 416 -12.30 23.77 -12.95
C VAL A 416 -12.72 25.05 -12.26
N GLU A 417 -12.78 26.14 -13.03
CA GLU A 417 -13.18 27.46 -12.56
C GLU A 417 -13.93 28.19 -13.66
N GLY A 418 -14.97 28.96 -13.32
CA GLY A 418 -15.62 29.88 -14.26
C GLY A 418 -16.24 29.24 -15.52
N GLY A 419 -16.55 27.93 -15.50
CA GLY A 419 -17.04 27.20 -16.68
C GLY A 419 -15.94 26.76 -17.65
N THR A 420 -14.68 26.85 -17.23
CA THR A 420 -13.51 26.34 -17.94
C THR A 420 -12.81 25.25 -17.14
N TRP A 421 -12.20 24.30 -17.87
CA TRP A 421 -11.29 23.33 -17.31
C TRP A 421 -9.86 23.72 -17.69
N GLU A 422 -8.91 23.40 -16.82
CA GLU A 422 -7.48 23.50 -17.04
C GLU A 422 -6.84 22.18 -16.60
N VAL A 423 -5.96 21.63 -17.42
CA VAL A 423 -5.18 20.43 -17.12
C VAL A 423 -3.70 20.75 -17.20
N GLU A 424 -2.95 20.34 -16.18
CA GLU A 424 -1.49 20.37 -16.16
C GLU A 424 -0.98 18.96 -15.94
N VAL A 425 -0.08 18.50 -16.81
CA VAL A 425 0.49 17.17 -16.75
C VAL A 425 2.01 17.24 -16.86
N ALA A 426 2.68 16.56 -15.94
CA ALA A 426 4.14 16.46 -15.91
C ALA A 426 4.60 15.01 -15.80
N SER A 427 5.60 14.65 -16.60
CA SER A 427 6.32 13.38 -16.56
C SER A 427 7.81 13.62 -16.31
N SER A 428 8.56 12.54 -16.13
CA SER A 428 10.02 12.60 -15.92
C SER A 428 10.73 11.57 -16.79
N GLY A 429 12.05 11.69 -16.92
CA GLY A 429 12.83 10.76 -17.75
C GLY A 429 12.79 9.31 -17.26
N GLU A 430 12.30 9.07 -16.04
CA GLU A 430 11.99 7.73 -15.52
C GLU A 430 10.76 7.11 -16.22
N PHE A 431 9.74 7.91 -16.51
CA PHE A 431 8.47 7.46 -17.06
C PHE A 431 8.33 7.74 -18.57
N GLY A 432 9.25 8.50 -19.16
CA GLY A 432 9.21 8.85 -20.59
C GLY A 432 8.24 9.98 -20.89
N ARG A 433 8.07 10.32 -22.18
CA ARG A 433 7.15 11.40 -22.57
C ARG A 433 5.70 10.97 -22.37
N LEU A 434 4.81 11.95 -22.33
CA LEU A 434 3.37 11.71 -22.32
C LEU A 434 2.97 11.13 -23.68
N GLU A 435 2.49 9.90 -23.71
CA GLU A 435 1.97 9.26 -24.92
C GLU A 435 0.58 9.81 -25.24
N GLU A 436 -0.29 9.87 -24.23
CA GLU A 436 -1.64 10.38 -24.37
C GLU A 436 -2.07 11.11 -23.10
N VAL A 437 -2.66 12.30 -23.25
CA VAL A 437 -3.40 13.01 -22.21
C VAL A 437 -4.81 13.22 -22.72
N ARG A 438 -5.82 12.91 -21.89
CA ARG A 438 -7.23 13.11 -22.21
C ARG A 438 -7.90 13.94 -21.13
N VAL A 439 -8.67 14.93 -21.56
CA VAL A 439 -9.68 15.57 -20.71
C VAL A 439 -11.05 15.05 -21.13
N ILE A 440 -11.80 14.57 -20.16
CA ILE A 440 -13.02 13.78 -20.34
C ILE A 440 -14.15 14.47 -19.59
N PHE A 441 -15.31 14.55 -20.24
CA PHE A 441 -16.54 15.09 -19.66
C PHE A 441 -17.62 14.02 -19.61
N GLY A 442 -18.24 13.87 -18.44
CA GLY A 442 -19.41 13.03 -18.24
C GLY A 442 -20.64 13.88 -17.89
N GLU A 443 -21.78 13.51 -18.45
CA GLU A 443 -23.10 14.06 -18.10
C GLU A 443 -23.94 12.94 -17.51
N VAL A 444 -24.72 13.23 -16.46
CA VAL A 444 -25.56 12.22 -15.79
C VAL A 444 -26.50 11.56 -16.80
N GLY A 445 -26.53 10.23 -16.81
CA GLY A 445 -27.31 9.41 -17.72
C GLY A 445 -26.75 9.32 -19.15
N LYS A 446 -25.52 9.80 -19.40
CA LYS A 446 -24.86 9.71 -20.71
C LYS A 446 -23.45 9.14 -20.57
N ALA A 447 -22.97 8.54 -21.66
CA ALA A 447 -21.59 8.10 -21.77
C ALA A 447 -20.63 9.30 -21.77
N GLU A 448 -19.45 9.09 -21.21
CA GLU A 448 -18.37 10.08 -21.24
C GLU A 448 -17.92 10.40 -22.67
N ARG A 449 -17.43 11.61 -22.87
CA ARG A 449 -16.78 12.03 -24.13
C ARG A 449 -15.48 12.77 -23.86
N THR A 450 -14.50 12.56 -24.73
CA THR A 450 -13.25 13.32 -24.70
C THR A 450 -13.51 14.76 -25.16
N LEU A 451 -13.18 15.73 -24.31
CA LEU A 451 -13.17 17.16 -24.66
C LEU A 451 -11.91 17.54 -25.41
N TRP A 452 -10.77 16.98 -25.00
CA TRP A 452 -9.46 17.31 -25.55
C TRP A 452 -8.50 16.13 -25.43
N ARG A 453 -7.57 16.03 -26.38
CA ARG A 453 -6.50 15.04 -26.41
C ARG A 453 -5.19 15.68 -26.85
N GLY A 454 -4.09 15.29 -26.21
CA GLY A 454 -2.72 15.66 -26.61
C GLY A 454 -1.69 14.66 -26.11
N GLY A 455 -0.41 15.02 -26.20
CA GLY A 455 0.72 14.17 -25.88
C GLY A 455 1.98 14.62 -26.63
N GLY A 456 3.05 13.84 -26.53
CA GLY A 456 4.31 14.05 -27.24
C GLY A 456 5.40 14.81 -26.47
N ASP A 457 5.07 15.44 -25.34
CA ASP A 457 5.99 16.23 -24.53
C ASP A 457 6.16 15.67 -23.11
N MET A 458 7.17 16.15 -22.38
CA MET A 458 7.36 15.80 -20.95
C MET A 458 6.41 16.56 -20.04
N ASN A 459 6.02 17.77 -20.43
CA ASN A 459 5.09 18.63 -19.71
C ASN A 459 4.06 19.14 -20.70
N LEU A 460 2.81 19.18 -20.29
CA LEU A 460 1.72 19.63 -21.12
C LEU A 460 0.71 20.40 -20.28
N GLY A 461 0.25 21.53 -20.81
CA GLY A 461 -0.86 22.31 -20.27
C GLY A 461 -1.91 22.54 -21.35
N ALA A 462 -3.18 22.47 -20.98
CA ALA A 462 -4.29 22.82 -21.86
C ALA A 462 -5.48 23.34 -21.06
N GLU A 463 -6.26 24.21 -21.68
CA GLU A 463 -7.51 24.74 -21.13
C GLU A 463 -8.62 24.70 -22.17
N GLY A 464 -9.87 24.71 -21.71
CA GLY A 464 -11.01 24.77 -22.60
C GLY A 464 -12.36 24.97 -21.90
N PRO A 465 -13.43 25.21 -22.67
CA PRO A 465 -14.76 25.40 -22.12
C PRO A 465 -15.40 24.09 -21.68
N ILE A 466 -16.22 24.16 -20.64
CA ILE A 466 -17.03 23.04 -20.14
C ILE A 466 -18.39 23.08 -20.86
N PRO A 467 -18.82 21.99 -21.53
CA PRO A 467 -20.02 22.04 -22.39
C PRO A 467 -21.36 22.18 -21.66
N GLY A 468 -21.43 21.93 -20.35
CA GLY A 468 -22.67 21.90 -19.58
C GLY A 468 -22.46 21.37 -18.18
N ARG A 469 -23.55 21.01 -17.50
CA ARG A 469 -23.53 20.41 -16.16
C ARG A 469 -23.14 18.93 -16.23
N GLY A 470 -22.32 18.49 -15.28
CA GLY A 470 -21.75 17.16 -15.29
C GLY A 470 -20.48 17.11 -14.45
N TYR A 471 -19.48 16.35 -14.89
CA TYR A 471 -18.15 16.36 -14.30
C TYR A 471 -17.06 16.36 -15.37
N VAL A 472 -15.89 16.87 -15.02
CA VAL A 472 -14.66 16.81 -15.81
C VAL A 472 -13.65 15.96 -15.06
N ARG A 473 -12.94 15.09 -15.76
CA ARG A 473 -11.79 14.35 -15.25
C ARG A 473 -10.72 14.26 -16.33
N ALA A 474 -9.49 13.96 -15.93
CA ALA A 474 -8.35 13.82 -16.81
C ALA A 474 -7.57 12.53 -16.52
N GLU A 475 -6.96 11.98 -17.57
CA GLU A 475 -6.06 10.84 -17.52
C GLU A 475 -4.83 11.09 -18.39
N ALA A 476 -3.68 10.56 -17.99
CA ALA A 476 -2.46 10.62 -18.77
C ALA A 476 -1.72 9.28 -18.76
N GLU A 477 -1.26 8.84 -19.92
CA GLU A 477 -0.39 7.67 -20.10
C GLU A 477 0.95 8.12 -20.70
N THR A 478 2.03 7.48 -20.27
CA THR A 478 3.40 7.74 -20.73
C THR A 478 3.88 6.67 -21.69
N GLU A 479 4.95 6.95 -22.45
CA GLU A 479 5.57 5.98 -23.38
C GLU A 479 6.09 4.70 -22.69
N THR A 480 6.31 4.73 -21.37
CA THR A 480 6.69 3.53 -20.59
C THR A 480 5.47 2.73 -20.09
N GLY A 481 4.27 3.21 -20.40
CA GLY A 481 2.99 2.68 -19.97
C GLY A 481 2.51 3.24 -18.63
N ALA A 482 3.27 4.06 -17.90
CA ALA A 482 2.80 4.59 -16.60
C ALA A 482 1.55 5.48 -16.78
N LEU A 483 0.59 5.33 -15.88
CA LEU A 483 -0.72 5.99 -15.92
C LEU A 483 -0.88 7.00 -14.76
N GLY A 484 -1.66 8.05 -14.98
CA GLY A 484 -2.17 8.95 -13.97
C GLY A 484 -3.65 9.31 -14.22
N LEU A 485 -4.42 9.45 -13.14
CA LEU A 485 -5.86 9.71 -13.12
C LEU A 485 -6.15 10.88 -12.16
N THR A 486 -7.13 11.71 -12.49
CA THR A 486 -7.68 12.72 -11.55
C THR A 486 -9.07 12.29 -11.08
N ASN A 487 -9.46 12.78 -9.91
CA ASN A 487 -10.86 12.72 -9.49
C ASN A 487 -11.76 13.59 -10.38
N PRO A 488 -13.06 13.23 -10.50
CA PRO A 488 -14.04 14.04 -11.20
C PRO A 488 -14.30 15.33 -10.45
N VAL A 489 -14.22 16.46 -11.15
CA VAL A 489 -14.64 17.76 -10.65
C VAL A 489 -16.03 18.07 -11.22
N TRP A 490 -17.02 18.17 -10.35
CA TRP A 490 -18.43 18.38 -10.72
C TRP A 490 -18.73 19.85 -11.05
N THR A 491 -19.62 20.09 -12.03
CA THR A 491 -19.85 21.37 -12.71
C THR A 491 -21.33 21.76 -12.81
#